data_AF-A0AAU4XPV0-F1
#
_entry.id   AF-A0AAU4XPV0-F1
#
_cell.length_a   1.000
_cell.length_b   1.000
_cell.length_c   1.000
_cell.angle_alpha   90.00
_cell.angle_beta   90.00
_cell.angle_gamma   90.00
#
_symmetry.space_group_name_H-M   'P 1'
#
loop_
_entity.id
_entity.type
_entity.pdbx_description
1 polymer ?
#
loop_
_entity_poly.entity_id
_entity_poly.type
_entity_poly.pdbx_seq_one_letter_code
_entity_poly.pdbx_strand_id
1 'polypeptide(L)'
;MNNAWVVFEDEAGQFFEANTAWLTVFQLPTYAPDLNPQEGVWSLVKRDIGNLAAADLDQITQAVKRRLKQIQYRPDVVDGCLAGTGLSMDPGPDGCSDANARPLAAPGMAESPPCLC
;
A
#
# COMPACT_ATOMS: atom_id res chain seq x y z
N MET A 1 4.68 -0.84 -10.67
CA MET A 1 5.30 0.51 -10.75
C MET A 1 5.94 0.73 -9.39
N ASN A 2 7.24 0.42 -9.32
CA ASN A 2 8.03 0.45 -8.09
C ASN A 2 8.06 1.88 -7.55
N ASN A 3 7.80 2.00 -6.24
CA ASN A 3 8.06 3.17 -5.39
C ASN A 3 8.00 4.52 -6.11
N ALA A 4 6.83 4.85 -6.66
CA ALA A 4 6.50 6.23 -6.94
C ALA A 4 6.13 6.88 -5.60
N TRP A 5 7.18 7.27 -4.87
CA TRP A 5 7.24 8.42 -3.98
C TRP A 5 5.94 8.70 -3.23
N VAL A 6 5.90 8.24 -1.97
CA VAL A 6 5.30 8.93 -0.82
C VAL A 6 4.38 10.07 -1.26
N VAL A 7 3.17 9.69 -1.65
CA VAL A 7 2.21 10.62 -2.22
C VAL A 7 1.75 11.52 -1.07
N PHE A 8 2.44 12.66 -0.95
CA PHE A 8 2.17 13.87 -0.16
C PHE A 8 2.50 13.82 1.35
N GLU A 9 3.75 14.18 1.68
CA GLU A 9 4.30 14.09 3.04
C GLU A 9 3.59 14.92 4.13
N ASP A 10 2.83 15.98 3.81
CA ASP A 10 2.15 16.80 4.85
C ASP A 10 0.67 16.46 5.01
N GLU A 11 -0.15 16.58 3.95
CA GLU A 11 -1.59 16.29 4.03
C GLU A 11 -1.88 14.80 4.28
N ALA A 12 -1.11 13.89 3.66
CA ALA A 12 -1.32 12.46 3.91
C ALA A 12 -0.84 12.07 5.32
N GLY A 13 0.22 12.70 5.83
CA GLY A 13 0.69 12.51 7.20
C GLY A 13 -0.37 12.91 8.23
N GLN A 14 -0.93 14.11 8.09
CA GLN A 14 -2.04 14.58 8.94
C GLN A 14 -3.27 13.69 8.83
N PHE A 15 -3.59 13.22 7.62
CA PHE A 15 -4.68 12.26 7.42
C PHE A 15 -4.42 10.93 8.14
N PHE A 16 -3.20 10.40 8.09
CA PHE A 16 -2.85 9.16 8.79
C PHE A 16 -2.92 9.35 10.31
N GLU A 17 -2.38 10.43 10.84
CA GLU A 17 -2.43 10.77 12.27
C GLU A 17 -3.87 10.92 12.77
N ALA A 18 -4.72 11.60 12.00
CA ALA A 18 -6.13 11.79 12.33
C ALA A 18 -6.96 10.50 12.31
N ASN A 19 -6.49 9.45 11.64
CA ASN A 19 -7.24 8.19 11.43
C ASN A 19 -6.60 6.96 12.07
N THR A 20 -5.64 7.13 12.98
CA THR A 20 -4.94 6.03 13.68
C THR A 20 -5.86 5.06 14.44
N ALA A 21 -7.10 5.47 14.75
CA ALA A 21 -8.10 4.61 15.39
C ALA A 21 -8.53 3.40 14.52
N TRP A 22 -8.39 3.49 13.20
CA TRP A 22 -8.80 2.43 12.27
C TRP A 22 -7.81 2.17 11.12
N LEU A 23 -6.78 3.01 10.97
CA LEU A 23 -5.77 2.92 9.92
C LEU A 23 -4.39 2.60 10.52
N THR A 24 -3.83 1.44 10.13
CA THR A 24 -2.44 1.07 10.45
C THR A 24 -1.58 1.23 9.20
N VAL A 25 -0.50 2.01 9.31
CA VAL A 25 0.42 2.27 8.20
C VAL A 25 1.70 1.46 8.39
N PHE A 26 2.06 0.65 7.39
CA PHE A 26 3.30 -0.12 7.37
C PHE A 26 4.31 0.51 6.41
N GLN A 27 5.53 0.76 6.91
CA GLN A 27 6.63 1.26 6.08
C GLN A 27 7.33 0.08 5.41
N LEU A 28 7.31 0.06 4.08
CA LEU A 28 8.05 -0.93 3.31
C LEU A 28 9.50 -0.48 3.08
N PRO A 29 10.48 -1.41 3.07
CA PRO A 29 11.84 -1.08 2.67
C PRO A 29 11.91 -0.47 1.27
N THR A 30 12.87 0.43 1.05
CA THR A 30 13.11 1.00 -0.28
C THR A 30 13.35 -0.12 -1.29
N TYR A 31 12.62 -0.08 -2.40
CA TYR A 31 12.76 -1.04 -3.51
C TYR A 31 12.42 -2.51 -3.12
N ALA A 32 11.32 -2.71 -2.40
CA ALA A 32 10.75 -4.05 -2.14
C ALA A 32 9.48 -4.32 -2.97
N PRO A 33 9.59 -4.51 -4.30
CA PRO A 33 8.42 -4.76 -5.16
C PRO A 33 7.75 -6.11 -4.89
N ASP A 34 8.52 -7.08 -4.39
CA ASP A 34 8.06 -8.39 -3.91
C ASP A 34 7.14 -8.28 -2.69
N LEU A 35 7.28 -7.22 -1.90
CA LEU A 35 6.43 -6.94 -0.74
C LEU A 35 5.20 -6.07 -1.07
N ASN A 36 5.07 -5.60 -2.32
CA ASN A 36 3.95 -4.77 -2.75
C ASN A 36 2.88 -5.61 -3.46
N PRO A 37 1.73 -5.92 -2.81
CA PRO A 37 0.69 -6.74 -3.41
C PRO A 37 0.06 -6.10 -4.65
N GLN A 38 0.19 -4.78 -4.81
CA GLN A 38 -0.24 -4.05 -6.02
C GLN A 38 0.49 -4.56 -7.27
N GLU A 39 1.74 -5.02 -7.17
CA GLU A 39 2.46 -5.58 -8.32
C GLU A 39 1.79 -6.87 -8.83
N GLY A 40 1.25 -7.70 -7.93
CA GLY A 40 0.45 -8.88 -8.27
C GLY A 40 -0.83 -8.50 -9.02
N VAL A 41 -1.57 -7.51 -8.52
CA VAL A 41 -2.77 -6.98 -9.18
C VAL A 41 -2.43 -6.45 -10.58
N TRP A 42 -1.36 -5.67 -10.71
CA TRP A 42 -0.92 -5.16 -12.02
C TRP A 42 -0.46 -6.25 -12.97
N SER A 43 0.15 -7.33 -12.46
CA SER A 43 0.49 -8.50 -13.27
C SER A 43 -0.76 -9.13 -13.87
N LEU A 44 -1.83 -9.30 -13.09
CA LEU A 44 -3.12 -9.83 -13.55
C LEU A 44 -3.79 -8.94 -14.59
N VAL A 45 -3.74 -7.61 -14.40
CA VAL A 45 -4.28 -6.64 -15.35
C VAL A 45 -3.53 -6.71 -16.67
N LYS A 46 -2.19 -6.68 -16.63
CA LYS A 46 -1.35 -6.74 -17.82
C LYS A 46 -1.50 -8.05 -18.58
N ARG A 47 -1.64 -9.19 -17.87
CA ARG A 47 -1.83 -10.51 -18.51
C ARG A 47 -3.08 -10.55 -19.38
N ASP A 48 -4.17 -9.93 -18.92
CA ASP A 48 -5.46 -10.01 -19.61
C ASP A 48 -5.61 -8.92 -20.69
N ILE A 49 -4.93 -7.78 -20.54
CA ILE A 49 -5.00 -6.65 -21.48
C ILE A 49 -3.86 -6.68 -22.50
N GLY A 50 -2.77 -7.41 -22.24
CA GLY A 50 -1.56 -7.40 -23.07
C GLY A 50 -1.79 -7.81 -24.54
N ASN A 51 -2.88 -8.53 -24.83
CA ASN A 51 -3.25 -8.95 -26.18
C ASN A 51 -4.44 -8.15 -26.76
N LEU A 52 -4.87 -7.07 -26.11
CA LEU A 52 -5.98 -6.25 -26.58
C LEU A 52 -5.53 -5.41 -27.78
N ALA A 53 -6.11 -5.67 -28.96
CA ALA A 53 -5.94 -4.83 -30.14
C ALA A 53 -6.84 -3.58 -30.04
N ALA A 54 -6.53 -2.70 -29.09
CA ALA A 54 -7.26 -1.45 -28.90
C ALA A 54 -6.94 -0.45 -30.02
N ALA A 55 -7.97 0.22 -30.55
CA ALA A 55 -7.77 1.24 -31.59
C ALA A 55 -7.34 2.61 -31.02
N ASP A 56 -7.56 2.84 -29.72
CA ASP A 56 -7.30 4.10 -29.04
C ASP A 56 -7.03 3.88 -27.53
N LEU A 57 -6.64 4.97 -26.84
CA LEU A 57 -6.36 4.96 -25.41
C LEU A 57 -7.62 4.78 -24.55
N ASP A 58 -8.79 5.20 -25.02
CA ASP A 58 -10.05 5.10 -24.27
C ASP A 58 -10.47 3.64 -24.13
N GLN A 59 -10.27 2.83 -25.18
CA GLN A 59 -10.49 1.39 -25.15
C GLN A 59 -9.56 0.68 -24.16
N ILE A 60 -8.29 1.08 -24.09
CA ILE A 60 -7.34 0.57 -23.09
C ILE A 60 -7.80 0.98 -21.69
N THR A 61 -8.16 2.25 -21.49
CA THR A 61 -8.61 2.78 -20.20
C THR A 61 -9.87 2.05 -19.72
N GLN A 62 -10.83 1.81 -20.60
CA GLN A 62 -12.05 1.07 -20.29
C GLN A 62 -11.74 -0.39 -19.95
N ALA A 63 -10.82 -1.04 -20.67
CA ALA A 63 -10.41 -2.41 -20.40
C ALA A 63 -9.71 -2.52 -19.03
N VAL A 64 -8.81 -1.59 -18.70
CA VAL A 64 -8.14 -1.52 -17.39
C VAL A 64 -9.15 -1.33 -16.27
N LYS A 65 -10.04 -0.34 -16.39
CA LYS A 65 -11.09 -0.08 -15.39
C LYS A 65 -12.00 -1.29 -15.18
N ARG A 66 -12.44 -1.93 -16.27
CA ARG A 66 -13.27 -3.14 -16.21
C ARG A 66 -12.54 -4.27 -15.49
N ARG A 67 -11.25 -4.48 -15.81
CA ARG A 67 -10.46 -5.56 -15.22
C ARG A 67 -10.22 -5.31 -13.72
N LEU A 68 -9.83 -4.10 -13.34
CA LEU A 68 -9.68 -3.71 -11.94
C LEU A 68 -10.98 -3.89 -11.16
N LYS A 69 -12.12 -3.49 -11.74
CA LYS A 69 -13.45 -3.70 -11.14
C LYS A 69 -13.76 -5.19 -10.95
N GLN A 70 -13.41 -6.05 -11.89
CA GLN A 70 -13.58 -7.51 -11.73
C GLN A 70 -12.70 -8.08 -10.62
N ILE A 71 -11.46 -7.63 -10.50
CA ILE A 71 -10.56 -8.04 -9.41
C ILE A 71 -11.12 -7.58 -8.07
N GLN A 72 -11.65 -6.35 -7.99
CA GLN A 72 -12.27 -5.81 -6.78
C GLN A 72 -13.46 -6.66 -6.26
N TYR A 73 -14.25 -7.25 -7.15
CA TYR A 73 -15.37 -8.14 -6.75
C TYR A 73 -14.94 -9.58 -6.45
N ARG A 74 -13.64 -9.89 -6.50
CA ARG A 74 -13.08 -11.22 -6.29
C ARG A 74 -12.05 -11.19 -5.15
N PRO A 75 -12.51 -11.22 -3.89
CA PRO A 75 -11.62 -11.13 -2.74
C PRO A 75 -10.57 -12.26 -2.73
N ASP A 76 -10.91 -13.46 -3.21
CA ASP A 76 -10.00 -14.59 -3.39
C ASP A 76 -8.76 -14.24 -4.21
N VAL A 77 -8.93 -13.42 -5.25
CA VAL A 77 -7.83 -13.01 -6.14
C VAL A 77 -6.96 -11.94 -5.48
N VAL A 78 -7.58 -11.04 -4.71
CA VAL A 78 -6.87 -10.00 -3.95
C VAL A 78 -6.06 -10.64 -2.83
N ASP A 79 -6.64 -11.58 -2.10
CA ASP A 79 -5.98 -12.35 -1.04
C ASP A 79 -4.81 -13.16 -1.61
N GLY A 80 -4.96 -13.74 -2.81
CA GLY A 80 -3.86 -14.42 -3.50
C GLY A 80 -2.70 -13.49 -3.88
N CYS A 81 -2.98 -12.22 -4.22
CA CYS A 81 -1.94 -11.22 -4.48
C CYS A 81 -1.19 -10.85 -3.21
N LEU A 82 -1.89 -10.80 -2.06
CA LEU A 82 -1.30 -10.54 -0.76
C LEU A 82 -0.48 -11.74 -0.25
N ALA A 83 -1.03 -12.95 -0.36
CA ALA A 83 -0.30 -14.17 -0.01
C ALA A 83 1.00 -14.32 -0.81
N GLY A 84 1.01 -13.84 -2.07
CA GLY A 84 2.21 -13.80 -2.91
C GLY A 84 3.35 -12.93 -2.38
N THR A 85 3.07 -11.99 -1.46
CA THR A 85 4.10 -11.18 -0.80
C THR A 85 4.57 -11.77 0.54
N GLY A 86 3.99 -12.90 0.97
CA GLY A 86 4.24 -13.49 2.29
C GLY A 86 3.57 -12.73 3.45
N LEU A 87 2.76 -11.72 3.15
CA LEU A 87 1.95 -11.01 4.15
C LEU A 87 0.59 -11.71 4.28
N SER A 88 0.06 -11.82 5.50
CA SER A 88 -1.28 -12.38 5.77
C SER A 88 -2.12 -11.34 6.52
N MET A 89 -3.40 -11.20 6.17
CA MET A 89 -4.38 -10.46 6.97
C MET A 89 -4.94 -11.37 8.08
N ASP A 90 -4.09 -12.06 8.84
CA ASP A 90 -4.57 -12.69 10.06
C ASP A 90 -4.80 -11.59 11.10
N PRO A 91 -6.03 -11.38 11.61
CA PRO A 91 -6.20 -10.65 12.83
C PRO A 91 -5.58 -11.52 13.92
N GLY A 92 -4.34 -11.21 14.31
CA GLY A 92 -3.68 -11.91 15.41
C GLY A 92 -4.62 -12.00 16.61
N PRO A 93 -4.72 -13.17 17.26
CA PRO A 93 -5.52 -13.28 18.47
C PRO A 93 -4.86 -12.37 19.50
N ASP A 94 -5.59 -11.34 19.90
CA ASP A 94 -5.34 -10.56 21.11
C ASP A 94 -4.08 -9.66 21.09
N GLY A 95 -4.28 -8.38 20.79
CA GLY A 95 -3.77 -7.25 21.60
C GLY A 95 -2.30 -7.20 22.01
N CYS A 96 -1.37 -7.84 21.29
CA CYS A 96 0.06 -7.71 21.56
C CYS A 96 0.70 -6.82 20.50
N SER A 97 1.16 -5.65 20.95
CA SER A 97 1.81 -4.62 20.15
C SER A 97 2.88 -5.21 19.23
N ASP A 98 2.63 -5.20 17.93
CA ASP A 98 3.69 -5.37 16.95
C ASP A 98 4.75 -4.29 17.21
N ALA A 99 5.92 -4.71 17.68
CA ALA A 99 7.06 -3.84 17.96
C ALA A 99 7.59 -3.10 16.71
N ASN A 100 7.01 -3.36 15.54
CA ASN A 100 7.30 -2.71 14.26
C ASN A 100 6.29 -1.61 13.89
N ALA A 101 5.16 -1.50 14.58
CA ALA A 101 4.25 -0.36 14.45
C ALA A 101 4.82 0.83 15.23
N ARG A 102 5.93 1.40 14.76
CA ARG A 102 6.38 2.71 15.25
C ARG A 102 5.45 3.76 14.62
N PRO A 103 4.72 4.56 15.43
CA PRO A 103 4.04 5.74 14.92
C PRO A 103 5.07 6.60 14.19
N LEU A 104 4.70 7.14 13.02
CA LEU A 104 5.48 8.17 12.37
C LEU A 104 5.62 9.31 13.37
N ALA A 105 6.83 9.51 13.90
CA ALA A 105 7.07 10.57 14.86
C ALA A 105 6.80 11.91 14.18
N ALA A 106 5.85 12.68 14.71
CA ALA A 106 5.57 14.03 14.26
C ALA A 106 6.85 14.88 14.30
N PRO A 107 7.17 15.66 13.25
CA PRO A 107 8.34 16.52 13.25
C PRO A 107 8.08 17.74 14.13
N GLY A 108 8.88 17.90 15.18
CA GLY A 108 8.96 19.15 15.94
C GLY A 108 8.48 19.07 17.38
N MET A 109 9.28 18.45 18.25
CA MET A 109 9.42 18.93 19.62
C MET A 109 10.90 18.96 19.98
N ALA A 110 11.42 20.20 20.01
CA ALA A 110 12.59 20.70 20.73
C ALA A 110 13.61 19.66 21.22
N GLU A 111 14.77 19.60 20.55
CA GLU A 111 16.01 19.27 21.24
C GLU A 111 16.25 20.33 22.31
N SER A 112 15.92 20.00 23.55
CA SER A 112 16.33 20.75 24.73
C SER A 112 17.87 20.60 24.87
N PRO A 113 18.65 21.69 25.05
CA PRO A 113 20.09 21.55 25.20
C PRO A 113 20.42 20.77 26.48
N PRO A 114 21.48 19.95 26.50
CA PRO A 114 21.87 19.23 27.70
C PRO A 114 22.27 20.25 28.77
N CYS A 115 21.63 20.15 29.94
CA CYS A 115 22.11 20.80 31.15
C CYS A 115 23.55 20.33 31.41
N LEU A 116 24.49 21.26 31.34
CA LEU A 116 25.83 21.10 31.89
C LEU A 116 25.72 21.02 33.41
N CYS A 117 25.97 19.83 33.96
CA CYS A 117 26.51 19.62 35.29
C CYS A 117 27.68 18.64 35.21
#